data_AF-A0A7S1TYY3-F1
#
_entry.id   AF-A0A7S1TYY3-F1
#
_cell.length_a   1.000
_cell.length_b   1.000
_cell.length_c   1.000
_cell.angle_alpha   90.00
_cell.angle_beta   90.00
_cell.angle_gamma   90.00
#
_symmetry.space_group_name_H-M   'P 1'
#
loop_
_entity.id
_entity.type
_entity.pdbx_description
1 polymer ?
#
loop_
_entity_poly.entity_id
_entity_poly.type
_entity_poly.pdbx_seq_one_letter_code
_entity_poly.pdbx_strand_id
1 'polypeptide(L)'
;MRVLGVAAAALALLAALAPSGAFIQATPPAAAAPQEPSGGRFQGLKGRFMSKVNRLAGGAFRRPASLQDTLEESARRYIGFGDAMASAPVSLMERTFLIHGWRWHSRSVARDANRLQAAAKEEERAWKKGADQADLVASFERLEQGYDFLWNFSFTQLRAIEMDLYFPWLRKNLPRSVHPQLDAFERERREIETVGRKLGDEIGNGAKRANGRGDAGAALARVSSLASDLERRVLELTTTQEACFVPLVSAYVSAAEQRRFNFKVISSLGILKSRVFLVSFAETIKGDKGEEALYRENIPKVAQALVPRWRKQLYEPKTQCLEPRGV
;
A
#
# COMPACT_ATOMS: atom_id res chain seq x y z
N MET A 1 1.53 7.53 29.71
CA MET A 1 2.59 7.61 28.66
C MET A 1 2.11 7.03 27.32
N ARG A 2 1.08 7.61 26.69
CA ARG A 2 0.45 7.03 25.48
C ARG A 2 0.43 7.94 24.24
N VAL A 3 1.07 9.12 24.23
CA VAL A 3 0.97 10.06 23.08
C VAL A 3 2.32 10.55 22.54
N LEU A 4 3.44 10.31 23.21
CA LEU A 4 4.73 10.94 22.88
C LEU A 4 5.35 10.50 21.54
N GLY A 5 5.02 9.30 21.06
CA GLY A 5 5.56 8.82 19.78
C GLY A 5 5.02 9.64 18.60
N VAL A 6 3.70 9.60 18.38
CA VAL A 6 3.08 10.25 17.21
C VAL A 6 3.27 11.77 17.25
N ALA A 7 3.33 12.34 18.46
CA ALA A 7 3.64 13.74 18.67
C ALA A 7 5.03 14.15 18.16
N ALA A 8 6.08 13.32 18.28
CA ALA A 8 7.43 13.69 17.84
C ALA A 8 7.57 13.75 16.30
N ALA A 9 6.93 12.82 15.58
CA ALA A 9 6.87 12.86 14.11
C ALA A 9 5.93 13.96 13.60
N ALA A 10 4.83 14.22 14.31
CA ALA A 10 3.95 15.36 14.05
C ALA A 10 4.62 16.69 14.37
N LEU A 11 5.43 16.77 15.43
CA LEU A 11 6.22 17.94 15.82
C LEU A 11 7.35 18.20 14.84
N ALA A 12 8.00 17.18 14.28
CA ALA A 12 8.95 17.38 13.19
C ALA A 12 8.26 17.89 11.90
N LEU A 13 7.06 17.39 11.62
CA LEU A 13 6.22 17.86 10.50
C LEU A 13 5.65 19.27 10.74
N LEU A 14 5.33 19.63 11.99
CA LEU A 14 4.79 20.93 12.41
C LEU A 14 5.90 21.99 12.59
N ALA A 15 7.08 21.62 13.09
CA ALA A 15 8.24 22.49 13.22
C ALA A 15 8.80 22.91 11.86
N ALA A 16 8.64 22.05 10.83
CA ALA A 16 8.92 22.42 9.44
C ALA A 16 7.82 23.29 8.79
N LEU A 17 6.71 23.54 9.49
CA LEU A 17 5.54 24.29 8.99
C LEU A 17 5.20 25.54 9.81
N ALA A 18 5.94 25.85 10.89
CA ALA A 18 5.71 27.00 11.76
C ALA A 18 6.74 28.13 11.53
N PRO A 19 6.34 29.40 11.41
CA PRO A 19 7.23 30.51 11.68
C PRO A 19 7.52 30.59 13.18
N SER A 20 8.78 30.82 13.54
CA SER A 20 9.41 30.73 14.87
C SER A 20 8.55 31.22 16.06
N GLY A 21 8.45 30.41 17.13
CA GLY A 21 8.03 30.92 18.44
C GLY A 21 7.51 29.89 19.46
N ALA A 22 8.31 29.67 20.51
CA ALA A 22 7.97 29.22 21.89
C ALA A 22 7.40 27.81 22.15
N PHE A 23 8.11 27.07 23.02
CA PHE A 23 7.76 25.76 23.61
C PHE A 23 7.30 25.94 25.07
N ILE A 24 6.23 25.25 25.48
CA ILE A 24 5.83 25.07 26.89
C ILE A 24 5.65 23.56 27.16
N GLN A 25 6.27 23.07 28.24
CA GLN A 25 6.15 21.69 28.74
C GLN A 25 5.02 21.57 29.78
N ALA A 26 4.24 20.49 29.72
CA ALA A 26 3.35 20.07 30.79
C ALA A 26 3.42 18.55 31.02
N THR A 27 3.50 18.18 32.29
CA THR A 27 3.62 16.81 32.83
C THR A 27 2.23 16.16 33.03
N PRO A 28 2.05 14.85 32.80
CA PRO A 28 0.76 14.17 33.03
C PRO A 28 0.73 13.35 34.34
N PRO A 29 -0.46 13.16 34.96
CA PRO A 29 -0.64 12.27 36.11
C PRO A 29 -0.94 10.80 35.72
N ALA A 30 -0.80 9.93 36.71
CA ALA A 30 -0.78 8.46 36.65
C ALA A 30 -2.15 7.82 36.32
N ALA A 31 -2.11 6.63 35.71
CA ALA A 31 -3.29 5.81 35.41
C ALA A 31 -3.22 4.45 36.12
N ALA A 32 -4.36 4.03 36.68
CA ALA A 32 -4.58 2.76 37.36
C ALA A 32 -4.82 1.58 36.39
N ALA A 33 -4.54 0.37 36.87
CA ALA A 33 -4.60 -0.89 36.12
C ALA A 33 -5.97 -1.60 36.24
N PRO A 34 -6.45 -2.31 35.20
CA PRO A 34 -7.58 -3.22 35.31
C PRO A 34 -7.18 -4.71 35.29
N GLN A 35 -7.98 -5.50 36.02
CA GLN A 35 -7.88 -6.94 36.26
C GLN A 35 -8.25 -7.80 35.04
N GLU A 36 -7.63 -8.98 34.95
CA GLU A 36 -7.88 -10.04 33.96
C GLU A 36 -9.11 -10.90 34.29
N PRO A 37 -9.87 -11.38 33.28
CA PRO A 37 -10.73 -12.54 33.44
C PRO A 37 -10.21 -13.79 32.72
N SER A 38 -10.56 -14.90 33.35
CA SER A 38 -10.21 -16.30 33.13
C SER A 38 -10.64 -16.88 31.78
N GLY A 39 -9.85 -17.89 31.35
CA GLY A 39 -9.92 -18.50 30.03
C GLY A 39 -10.98 -19.59 29.82
N GLY A 40 -11.14 -19.97 28.55
CA GLY A 40 -11.88 -21.16 28.13
C GLY A 40 -11.99 -21.34 26.61
N ARG A 41 -11.57 -22.52 26.13
CA ARG A 41 -11.87 -23.23 24.85
C ARG A 41 -11.23 -22.79 23.52
N PHE A 42 -10.20 -23.54 23.13
CA PHE A 42 -9.53 -23.53 21.82
C PHE A 42 -9.88 -24.80 21.01
N GLN A 43 -11.00 -24.79 20.27
CA GLN A 43 -11.23 -25.74 19.14
C GLN A 43 -11.89 -25.09 17.91
N GLY A 44 -12.10 -23.76 17.90
CA GLY A 44 -12.80 -23.04 16.81
C GLY A 44 -11.94 -22.11 15.94
N LEU A 45 -10.61 -22.12 16.04
CA LEU A 45 -9.77 -21.06 15.43
C LEU A 45 -9.63 -21.15 13.92
N LYS A 46 -9.63 -22.33 13.30
CA LYS A 46 -9.49 -22.44 11.83
C LYS A 46 -10.69 -21.81 11.10
N GLY A 47 -11.91 -22.06 11.56
CA GLY A 47 -13.13 -21.44 11.00
C GLY A 47 -13.27 -19.95 11.30
N ARG A 48 -12.88 -19.49 12.50
CA ARG A 48 -12.92 -18.06 12.87
C ARG A 48 -11.84 -17.23 12.17
N PHE A 49 -10.67 -17.79 11.87
CA PHE A 49 -9.63 -17.09 11.12
C PHE A 49 -10.12 -16.76 9.70
N MET A 50 -10.67 -17.74 8.97
CA MET A 50 -11.19 -17.52 7.60
C MET A 50 -12.40 -16.56 7.58
N SER A 51 -13.30 -16.65 8.57
CA SER A 51 -14.41 -15.69 8.70
C SER A 51 -13.93 -14.26 9.01
N LYS A 52 -12.83 -14.10 9.78
CA LYS A 52 -12.26 -12.78 10.13
C LYS A 52 -11.41 -12.21 8.99
N VAL A 53 -10.71 -13.04 8.21
CA VAL A 53 -10.07 -12.65 6.94
C VAL A 53 -11.11 -12.11 5.95
N ASN A 54 -12.27 -12.79 5.83
CA ASN A 54 -13.38 -12.29 5.01
C ASN A 54 -14.00 -10.98 5.53
N ARG A 55 -14.00 -10.75 6.86
CA ARG A 55 -14.58 -9.53 7.48
C ARG A 55 -13.63 -8.33 7.48
N LEU A 56 -12.31 -8.55 7.58
CA LEU A 56 -11.26 -7.53 7.48
C LEU A 56 -10.96 -7.11 6.02
N ALA A 57 -11.48 -7.88 5.06
CA ALA A 57 -11.35 -7.66 3.62
C ALA A 57 -12.53 -6.90 2.97
N GLY A 58 -13.56 -6.50 3.74
CA GLY A 58 -14.87 -6.09 3.24
C GLY A 58 -15.07 -4.62 2.85
N GLY A 59 -14.02 -3.80 2.77
CA GLY A 59 -14.13 -2.39 2.38
C GLY A 59 -13.98 -2.17 0.87
N ALA A 60 -15.05 -1.70 0.22
CA ALA A 60 -15.14 -1.04 -1.10
C ALA A 60 -14.51 -1.69 -2.36
N PHE A 61 -13.87 -2.86 -2.28
CA PHE A 61 -13.34 -3.58 -3.44
C PHE A 61 -14.16 -4.86 -3.68
N ARG A 62 -15.08 -4.85 -4.66
CA ARG A 62 -15.74 -6.10 -5.10
C ARG A 62 -14.67 -6.99 -5.71
N ARG A 63 -14.24 -8.02 -4.96
CA ARG A 63 -13.25 -9.00 -5.43
C ARG A 63 -13.92 -9.92 -6.47
N PRO A 64 -13.27 -10.22 -7.60
CA PRO A 64 -13.66 -11.34 -8.45
C PRO A 64 -13.68 -12.63 -7.64
N ALA A 65 -14.62 -13.54 -7.90
CA ALA A 65 -14.70 -14.85 -7.22
C ALA A 65 -13.37 -15.63 -7.33
N SER A 66 -12.67 -15.51 -8.47
CA SER A 66 -11.35 -16.11 -8.68
C SER A 66 -10.29 -15.65 -7.68
N LEU A 67 -10.41 -14.45 -7.13
CA LEU A 67 -9.46 -13.87 -6.17
C LEU A 67 -9.64 -14.44 -4.76
N GLN A 68 -10.85 -14.92 -4.41
CA GLN A 68 -11.07 -15.64 -3.15
C GLN A 68 -10.43 -17.02 -3.17
N ASP A 69 -10.60 -17.76 -4.26
CA ASP A 69 -9.94 -19.05 -4.44
C ASP A 69 -8.41 -18.89 -4.42
N THR A 70 -7.91 -17.83 -5.05
CA THR A 70 -6.48 -17.46 -5.01
C THR A 70 -6.02 -17.15 -3.59
N LEU A 71 -6.85 -16.50 -2.77
CA LEU A 71 -6.51 -16.20 -1.38
C LEU A 71 -6.50 -17.42 -0.48
N GLU A 72 -7.47 -18.32 -0.65
CA GLU A 72 -7.45 -19.59 0.06
C GLU A 72 -6.27 -20.44 -0.37
N GLU A 73 -5.98 -20.50 -1.66
CA GLU A 73 -4.85 -21.24 -2.19
C GLU A 73 -3.52 -20.63 -1.74
N SER A 74 -3.39 -19.30 -1.74
CA SER A 74 -2.23 -18.60 -1.18
C SER A 74 -2.12 -18.87 0.32
N ALA A 75 -3.19 -18.69 1.10
CA ALA A 75 -3.18 -19.01 2.53
C ALA A 75 -2.82 -20.47 2.81
N ARG A 76 -3.24 -21.40 1.93
CA ARG A 76 -2.85 -22.82 1.96
C ARG A 76 -1.39 -23.03 1.55
N ARG A 77 -0.86 -22.33 0.54
CA ARG A 77 0.59 -22.37 0.23
C ARG A 77 1.44 -21.94 1.41
N TYR A 78 0.89 -21.08 2.26
CA TYR A 78 1.55 -20.61 3.47
C TYR A 78 1.13 -21.38 4.75
N ILE A 79 0.74 -22.67 4.63
CA ILE A 79 0.29 -23.57 5.73
C ILE A 79 1.17 -23.56 7.01
N GLY A 80 2.44 -23.14 6.94
CA GLY A 80 3.29 -22.93 8.13
C GLY A 80 2.81 -21.85 9.12
N PHE A 81 1.85 -20.99 8.73
CA PHE A 81 1.34 -19.93 9.62
C PHE A 81 0.50 -20.44 10.79
N GLY A 82 -0.19 -21.57 10.64
CA GLY A 82 -1.09 -22.08 11.69
C GLY A 82 -0.35 -22.40 12.98
N ASP A 83 0.74 -23.16 12.86
CA ASP A 83 1.55 -23.61 14.00
C ASP A 83 2.37 -22.46 14.60
N ALA A 84 2.84 -21.53 13.76
CA ALA A 84 3.46 -20.29 14.23
C ALA A 84 2.49 -19.48 15.10
N MET A 85 1.26 -19.27 14.66
CA MET A 85 0.29 -18.45 15.41
C MET A 85 -0.10 -19.03 16.78
N ALA A 86 -0.01 -20.35 16.95
CA ALA A 86 -0.28 -21.04 18.22
C ALA A 86 0.84 -20.86 19.25
N SER A 87 2.10 -20.73 18.78
CA SER A 87 3.28 -20.52 19.63
C SER A 87 3.67 -19.05 19.79
N ALA A 88 2.84 -18.13 19.31
CA ALA A 88 3.20 -16.73 19.21
C ALA A 88 3.22 -16.03 20.58
N PRO A 89 4.26 -15.22 20.87
CA PRO A 89 4.52 -14.67 22.21
C PRO A 89 3.55 -13.55 22.64
N VAL A 90 2.87 -12.87 21.70
CA VAL A 90 1.90 -11.82 22.03
C VAL A 90 0.54 -12.45 22.32
N SER A 91 -0.01 -12.13 23.50
CA SER A 91 -1.32 -12.60 23.94
C SER A 91 -2.41 -12.18 22.95
N LEU A 92 -3.44 -13.02 22.76
CA LEU A 92 -4.52 -12.76 21.79
C LEU A 92 -5.20 -11.39 21.98
N MET A 93 -5.31 -10.91 23.23
CA MET A 93 -5.96 -9.65 23.56
C MET A 93 -5.11 -8.42 23.22
N GLU A 94 -3.78 -8.61 23.11
CA GLU A 94 -2.82 -7.56 22.78
C GLU A 94 -2.44 -7.55 21.30
N ARG A 95 -2.91 -8.52 20.50
CA ARG A 95 -2.60 -8.60 19.07
C ARG A 95 -3.24 -7.44 18.33
N THR A 96 -2.44 -6.41 18.08
CA THR A 96 -2.79 -5.26 17.26
C THR A 96 -1.72 -5.03 16.20
N PHE A 97 -2.18 -4.59 15.03
CA PHE A 97 -1.31 -4.20 13.93
C PHE A 97 -1.26 -2.68 13.87
N LEU A 98 -0.07 -2.09 13.98
CA LEU A 98 0.12 -0.64 14.04
C LEU A 98 0.86 -0.07 12.84
N ILE A 99 1.36 -0.90 11.92
CA ILE A 99 2.16 -0.47 10.76
C ILE A 99 1.24 -0.10 9.59
N HIS A 100 0.27 0.77 9.85
CA HIS A 100 -0.78 1.11 8.88
C HIS A 100 -0.25 1.85 7.66
N GLY A 101 0.80 2.66 7.80
CA GLY A 101 1.40 3.39 6.68
C GLY A 101 1.91 2.48 5.57
N TRP A 102 2.58 1.37 5.91
CA TRP A 102 3.00 0.36 4.93
C TRP A 102 1.78 -0.25 4.23
N ARG A 103 0.76 -0.66 5.00
CA ARG A 103 -0.46 -1.27 4.48
C ARG A 103 -1.19 -0.34 3.50
N TRP A 104 -1.40 0.93 3.87
CA TRP A 104 -2.04 1.92 3.01
C TRP A 104 -1.22 2.24 1.77
N HIS A 105 0.11 2.17 1.85
CA HIS A 105 0.99 2.36 0.71
C HIS A 105 0.90 1.19 -0.28
N SER A 106 0.96 -0.06 0.19
CA SER A 106 0.76 -1.24 -0.68
C SER A 106 -0.61 -1.19 -1.38
N ARG A 107 -1.67 -0.85 -0.65
CA ARG A 107 -3.01 -0.64 -1.25
C ARG A 107 -3.04 0.53 -2.25
N SER A 108 -2.29 1.61 -2.00
CA SER A 108 -2.19 2.74 -2.93
C SER A 108 -1.56 2.33 -4.26
N VAL A 109 -0.47 1.56 -4.19
CA VAL A 109 0.20 1.01 -5.37
C VAL A 109 -0.75 0.10 -6.16
N ALA A 110 -1.50 -0.76 -5.49
CA ALA A 110 -2.51 -1.60 -6.14
C ALA A 110 -3.61 -0.78 -6.82
N ARG A 111 -4.15 0.24 -6.15
CA ARG A 111 -5.14 1.16 -6.73
C ARG A 111 -4.58 1.87 -7.96
N ASP A 112 -3.37 2.40 -7.89
CA ASP A 112 -2.81 3.20 -8.99
C ASP A 112 -2.37 2.31 -10.17
N ALA A 113 -1.96 1.07 -9.92
CA ALA A 113 -1.77 0.06 -10.97
C ALA A 113 -3.09 -0.26 -11.69
N ASN A 114 -4.19 -0.36 -10.95
CA ASN A 114 -5.52 -0.53 -11.51
C ASN A 114 -5.96 0.65 -12.37
N ARG A 115 -5.73 1.88 -11.90
CA ARG A 115 -6.02 3.10 -12.68
C ARG A 115 -5.18 3.20 -13.95
N LEU A 116 -3.89 2.88 -13.89
CA LEU A 116 -3.02 2.85 -15.08
C LEU A 116 -3.50 1.80 -16.09
N GLN A 117 -3.90 0.61 -15.62
CA GLN A 117 -4.47 -0.42 -16.48
C GLN A 117 -5.78 0.02 -17.15
N ALA A 118 -6.65 0.70 -16.40
CA ALA A 118 -7.89 1.23 -16.94
C ALA A 118 -7.62 2.28 -18.03
N ALA A 119 -6.68 3.20 -17.78
CA ALA A 119 -6.24 4.19 -18.77
C ALA A 119 -5.66 3.51 -20.01
N ALA A 120 -4.77 2.53 -19.88
CA ALA A 120 -4.20 1.81 -21.02
C ALA A 120 -5.27 1.11 -21.88
N LYS A 121 -6.28 0.50 -21.24
CA LYS A 121 -7.41 -0.12 -21.94
C LYS A 121 -8.33 0.90 -22.62
N GLU A 122 -8.52 2.05 -22.00
CA GLU A 122 -9.29 3.16 -22.58
C GLU A 122 -8.61 3.64 -23.86
N GLU A 123 -7.30 3.92 -23.81
CA GLU A 123 -6.52 4.37 -24.96
C GLU A 123 -6.52 3.32 -26.08
N GLU A 124 -6.33 2.04 -25.75
CA GLU A 124 -6.39 0.94 -26.74
C GLU A 124 -7.76 0.87 -27.44
N ARG A 125 -8.85 1.10 -26.71
CA ARG A 125 -10.21 1.13 -27.30
C ARG A 125 -10.43 2.36 -28.15
N ALA A 126 -9.93 3.53 -27.74
CA ALA A 126 -10.01 4.76 -28.51
C ALA A 126 -9.31 4.59 -29.87
N TRP A 127 -8.09 4.03 -29.86
CA TRP A 127 -7.36 3.68 -31.08
C TRP A 127 -8.15 2.74 -32.00
N LYS A 128 -8.71 1.65 -31.46
CA LYS A 128 -9.54 0.70 -32.23
C LYS A 128 -10.81 1.32 -32.82
N LYS A 129 -11.28 2.44 -32.26
CA LYS A 129 -12.44 3.20 -32.78
C LYS A 129 -12.05 4.24 -33.83
N GLY A 130 -10.78 4.31 -34.23
CA GLY A 130 -10.30 5.22 -35.27
C GLY A 130 -9.82 6.57 -34.73
N ALA A 131 -9.30 6.63 -33.51
CA ALA A 131 -8.55 7.80 -33.04
C ALA A 131 -7.40 8.11 -34.02
N ASP A 132 -7.09 9.39 -34.20
CA ASP A 132 -6.07 9.79 -35.16
C ASP A 132 -4.64 9.68 -34.59
N GLN A 133 -3.65 10.10 -35.39
CA GLN A 133 -2.26 10.03 -34.98
C GLN A 133 -1.94 11.00 -33.82
N ALA A 134 -2.57 12.18 -33.79
CA ALA A 134 -2.36 13.16 -32.73
C ALA A 134 -2.94 12.66 -31.41
N ASP A 135 -4.11 12.04 -31.45
CA ASP A 135 -4.71 11.34 -30.31
C ASP A 135 -3.76 10.28 -29.76
N LEU A 136 -3.13 9.50 -30.66
CA LEU A 136 -2.21 8.42 -30.26
C LEU A 136 -0.95 8.94 -29.57
N VAL A 137 -0.39 10.06 -30.02
CA VAL A 137 0.73 10.73 -29.34
C VAL A 137 0.30 11.16 -27.93
N ALA A 138 -0.85 11.82 -27.81
CA ALA A 138 -1.39 12.24 -26.52
C ALA A 138 -1.70 11.05 -25.59
N SER A 139 -2.14 9.92 -26.13
CA SER A 139 -2.34 8.67 -25.38
C SER A 139 -1.04 8.21 -24.73
N PHE A 140 0.07 8.15 -25.49
CA PHE A 140 1.36 7.72 -24.94
C PHE A 140 1.94 8.70 -23.93
N GLU A 141 1.80 10.02 -24.15
CA GLU A 141 2.22 11.03 -23.16
C GLU A 141 1.45 10.89 -21.83
N ARG A 142 0.13 10.67 -21.90
CA ARG A 142 -0.70 10.42 -20.72
C ARG A 142 -0.25 9.13 -20.00
N LEU A 143 0.00 8.05 -20.73
CA LEU A 143 0.45 6.78 -20.17
C LEU A 143 1.84 6.89 -19.53
N GLU A 144 2.75 7.67 -20.12
CA GLU A 144 4.07 7.95 -19.57
C GLU A 144 3.97 8.73 -18.24
N GLN A 145 3.14 9.77 -18.18
CA GLN A 145 2.90 10.51 -16.93
C GLN A 145 2.27 9.60 -15.85
N GLY A 146 1.32 8.75 -16.24
CA GLY A 146 0.69 7.80 -15.32
C GLY A 146 1.68 6.75 -14.81
N TYR A 147 2.54 6.25 -15.69
CA TYR A 147 3.62 5.35 -15.34
C TYR A 147 4.64 6.00 -14.40
N ASP A 148 5.08 7.24 -14.66
CA ASP A 148 6.02 7.96 -13.80
C ASP A 148 5.46 8.11 -12.37
N PHE A 149 4.19 8.50 -12.23
CA PHE A 149 3.55 8.60 -10.93
C PHE A 149 3.46 7.24 -10.22
N LEU A 150 2.94 6.21 -10.90
CA LEU A 150 2.81 4.88 -10.30
C LEU A 150 4.18 4.30 -9.95
N TRP A 151 5.11 4.28 -10.89
CA TRP A 151 6.34 3.51 -10.82
C TRP A 151 7.44 4.23 -10.05
N ASN A 152 7.77 5.44 -10.49
CA ASN A 152 8.90 6.20 -9.96
C ASN A 152 8.54 6.86 -8.63
N PHE A 153 7.33 7.40 -8.50
CA PHE A 153 6.88 8.01 -7.25
C PHE A 153 6.35 6.97 -6.25
N SER A 154 5.41 6.11 -6.63
CA SER A 154 4.70 5.26 -5.64
C SER A 154 5.42 3.91 -5.39
N PHE A 155 5.60 3.09 -6.42
CA PHE A 155 6.12 1.72 -6.30
C PHE A 155 7.57 1.67 -5.83
N THR A 156 8.44 2.50 -6.42
CA THR A 156 9.87 2.55 -6.08
C THR A 156 10.09 2.95 -4.62
N GLN A 157 9.28 3.88 -4.09
CA GLN A 157 9.35 4.28 -2.69
C GLN A 157 8.86 3.16 -1.76
N LEU A 158 7.78 2.44 -2.11
CA LEU A 158 7.33 1.27 -1.35
C LEU A 158 8.42 0.19 -1.34
N ARG A 159 9.02 -0.08 -2.49
CA ARG A 159 10.10 -1.07 -2.64
C ARG A 159 11.29 -0.72 -1.74
N ALA A 160 11.74 0.53 -1.73
CA ALA A 160 12.84 0.96 -0.88
C ALA A 160 12.53 0.72 0.61
N ILE A 161 11.33 1.09 1.06
CA ILE A 161 10.89 0.80 2.43
C ILE A 161 10.88 -0.70 2.70
N GLU A 162 10.37 -1.50 1.78
CA GLU A 162 10.28 -2.95 1.97
C GLU A 162 11.64 -3.62 2.05
N MET A 163 12.52 -3.35 1.09
CA MET A 163 13.82 -3.99 0.97
C MET A 163 14.81 -3.50 2.05
N ASP A 164 14.81 -2.19 2.34
CA ASP A 164 15.83 -1.60 3.20
C ASP A 164 15.42 -1.61 4.68
N LEU A 165 14.11 -1.64 4.96
CA LEU A 165 13.58 -1.53 6.32
C LEU A 165 12.69 -2.70 6.71
N TYR A 166 11.63 -2.97 5.95
CA TYR A 166 10.55 -3.86 6.41
C TYR A 166 10.98 -5.32 6.42
N PHE A 167 11.47 -5.90 5.32
CA PHE A 167 11.89 -7.30 5.27
C PHE A 167 13.06 -7.62 6.21
N PRO A 168 14.12 -6.79 6.33
CA PRO A 168 15.13 -6.99 7.35
C PRO A 168 14.55 -6.98 8.77
N TRP A 169 13.63 -6.06 9.05
CA TRP A 169 12.95 -5.98 10.34
C TRP A 169 12.05 -7.20 10.61
N LEU A 170 11.34 -7.71 9.60
CA LEU A 170 10.56 -8.94 9.68
C LEU A 170 11.46 -10.14 9.99
N ARG A 171 12.58 -10.32 9.27
CA ARG A 171 13.53 -11.43 9.55
C ARG A 171 14.10 -11.41 10.96
N LYS A 172 14.33 -10.21 11.50
CA LYS A 172 14.81 -10.02 12.88
C LYS A 172 13.77 -10.42 13.93
N ASN A 173 12.50 -10.10 13.69
CA ASN A 173 11.45 -10.20 14.72
C ASN A 173 10.54 -11.44 14.57
N LEU A 174 10.62 -12.16 13.45
CA LEU A 174 9.79 -13.32 13.18
C LEU A 174 10.58 -14.63 13.29
N PRO A 175 9.90 -15.76 13.56
CA PRO A 175 10.54 -17.07 13.59
C PRO A 175 11.23 -17.41 12.27
N ARG A 176 12.36 -18.11 12.34
CA ARG A 176 13.11 -18.59 11.18
C ARG A 176 12.28 -19.49 10.25
N SER A 177 11.29 -20.19 10.80
CA SER A 177 10.35 -21.02 10.01
C SER A 177 9.52 -20.22 9.00
N VAL A 178 9.42 -18.89 9.15
CA VAL A 178 8.71 -17.99 8.22
C VAL A 178 9.66 -17.36 7.17
N HIS A 179 10.98 -17.52 7.31
CA HIS A 179 11.94 -16.89 6.40
C HIS A 179 11.81 -17.36 4.94
N PRO A 180 11.57 -18.66 4.64
CA PRO A 180 11.35 -19.10 3.26
C PRO A 180 10.18 -18.39 2.55
N GLN A 181 9.13 -18.04 3.30
CA GLN A 181 7.97 -17.30 2.82
C GLN A 181 8.34 -15.83 2.55
N LEU A 182 9.13 -15.20 3.42
CA LEU A 182 9.67 -13.86 3.16
C LEU A 182 10.49 -13.83 1.87
N ASP A 183 11.32 -14.85 1.64
CA ASP A 183 12.11 -14.98 0.42
C ASP A 183 11.22 -15.17 -0.83
N ALA A 184 10.07 -15.85 -0.69
CA ALA A 184 9.08 -15.97 -1.76
C ALA A 184 8.47 -14.61 -2.13
N PHE A 185 8.06 -13.81 -1.14
CA PHE A 185 7.56 -12.44 -1.37
C PHE A 185 8.59 -11.55 -2.06
N GLU A 186 9.87 -11.66 -1.70
CA GLU A 186 10.95 -10.93 -2.37
C GLU A 186 11.20 -11.39 -3.81
N ARG A 187 10.95 -12.66 -4.14
CA ARG A 187 10.99 -13.14 -5.52
C ARG A 187 9.80 -12.60 -6.32
N GLU A 188 8.59 -12.68 -5.79
CA GLU A 188 7.39 -12.11 -6.42
C GLU A 188 7.55 -10.60 -6.68
N ARG A 189 8.14 -9.87 -5.73
CA ARG A 189 8.48 -8.44 -5.90
C ARG A 189 9.40 -8.20 -7.10
N ARG A 190 10.42 -9.06 -7.30
CA ARG A 190 11.34 -8.98 -8.44
C ARG A 190 10.66 -9.29 -9.78
N GLU A 191 9.66 -10.15 -9.79
CA GLU A 191 8.85 -10.38 -10.98
C GLU A 191 8.02 -9.15 -11.35
N ILE A 192 7.38 -8.51 -10.36
CA ILE A 192 6.66 -7.24 -10.56
C ILE A 192 7.60 -6.16 -11.11
N GLU A 193 8.81 -6.04 -10.56
CA GLU A 193 9.85 -5.15 -11.08
C GLU A 193 10.18 -5.41 -12.55
N THR A 194 10.24 -6.67 -12.95
CA THR A 194 10.53 -7.05 -14.33
C THR A 194 9.39 -6.66 -15.27
N VAL A 195 8.14 -6.90 -14.88
CA VAL A 195 6.96 -6.49 -15.66
C VAL A 195 6.87 -4.96 -15.75
N GLY A 196 7.06 -4.26 -14.63
CA GLY A 196 6.99 -2.79 -14.60
C GLY A 196 8.09 -2.11 -15.42
N ARG A 197 9.32 -2.65 -15.43
CA ARG A 197 10.36 -2.14 -16.35
C ARG A 197 9.98 -2.35 -17.82
N LYS A 198 9.52 -3.55 -18.19
CA LYS A 198 9.04 -3.84 -19.55
C LYS A 198 7.88 -2.91 -19.97
N LEU A 199 6.97 -2.61 -19.05
CA LEU A 199 5.88 -1.67 -19.29
C LEU A 199 6.40 -0.27 -19.61
N GLY A 200 7.34 0.25 -18.81
CA GLY A 200 7.96 1.55 -19.05
C GLY A 200 8.69 1.62 -20.40
N ASP A 201 9.46 0.57 -20.73
CA ASP A 201 10.16 0.46 -22.01
C ASP A 201 9.17 0.44 -23.19
N GLU A 202 8.06 -0.30 -23.08
CA GLU A 202 7.04 -0.36 -24.14
C GLU A 202 6.29 0.96 -24.30
N ILE A 203 5.99 1.68 -23.21
CA ILE A 203 5.40 3.02 -23.27
C ILE A 203 6.35 3.99 -23.99
N GLY A 204 7.62 4.05 -23.58
CA GLY A 204 8.61 4.93 -24.20
C GLY A 204 8.89 4.60 -25.67
N ASN A 205 8.92 3.32 -26.02
CA ASN A 205 9.06 2.89 -27.42
C ASN A 205 7.79 3.17 -28.24
N GLY A 206 6.61 3.02 -27.64
CA GLY A 206 5.32 3.36 -28.24
C GLY A 206 5.21 4.85 -28.56
N ALA A 207 5.64 5.72 -27.65
CA ALA A 207 5.70 7.16 -27.86
C ALA A 207 6.58 7.53 -29.06
N LYS A 208 7.76 6.90 -29.20
CA LYS A 208 8.65 7.10 -30.37
C LYS A 208 7.99 6.64 -31.67
N ARG A 209 7.27 5.52 -31.65
CA ARG A 209 6.55 4.98 -32.83
C ARG A 209 5.37 5.85 -33.23
N ALA A 210 4.66 6.41 -32.26
CA ALA A 210 3.56 7.36 -32.50
C ALA A 210 4.04 8.66 -33.15
N ASN A 211 5.32 9.05 -32.97
CA ASN A 211 5.90 10.20 -33.68
C ASN A 211 6.48 9.84 -35.07
N GLY A 212 6.48 8.55 -35.45
CA GLY A 212 7.10 8.05 -36.67
C GLY A 212 6.16 7.19 -37.53
N ARG A 213 6.73 6.31 -38.36
CA ARG A 213 6.00 5.35 -39.20
C ARG A 213 5.91 3.94 -38.58
N GLY A 214 5.85 3.85 -37.25
CA GLY A 214 5.81 2.56 -36.55
C GLY A 214 4.40 2.06 -36.31
N ASP A 215 4.24 0.75 -36.11
CA ASP A 215 2.97 0.16 -35.64
C ASP A 215 2.77 0.47 -34.15
N ALA A 216 2.27 1.68 -33.91
CA ALA A 216 1.96 2.20 -32.58
C ALA A 216 0.68 1.58 -32.00
N GLY A 217 -0.24 1.09 -32.84
CA GLY A 217 -1.42 0.34 -32.41
C GLY A 217 -1.05 -0.97 -31.71
N ALA A 218 -0.12 -1.74 -32.29
CA ALA A 218 0.39 -2.95 -31.65
C ALA A 218 1.17 -2.65 -30.36
N ALA A 219 1.86 -1.51 -30.28
CA ALA A 219 2.51 -1.07 -29.04
C ALA A 219 1.49 -0.80 -27.93
N LEU A 220 0.40 -0.10 -28.26
CA LEU A 220 -0.66 0.20 -27.30
C LEU A 220 -1.35 -1.07 -26.75
N ALA A 221 -1.57 -2.07 -27.61
CA ALA A 221 -2.08 -3.37 -27.19
C ALA A 221 -1.11 -4.10 -26.22
N ARG A 222 0.20 -4.03 -26.48
CA ARG A 222 1.22 -4.58 -25.56
C ARG A 222 1.28 -3.82 -24.24
N VAL A 223 1.17 -2.48 -24.25
CA VAL A 223 1.08 -1.67 -23.02
C VAL A 223 -0.13 -2.07 -22.19
N SER A 224 -1.31 -2.19 -22.82
CA SER A 224 -2.55 -2.62 -22.17
C SER A 224 -2.44 -4.04 -21.55
N SER A 225 -1.79 -4.97 -22.26
CA SER A 225 -1.49 -6.31 -21.75
C SER A 225 -0.53 -6.29 -20.55
N LEU A 226 0.61 -5.59 -20.66
CA LEU A 226 1.60 -5.47 -19.58
C LEU A 226 1.04 -4.75 -18.35
N ALA A 227 0.24 -3.71 -18.53
CA ALA A 227 -0.43 -3.01 -17.43
C ALA A 227 -1.44 -3.93 -16.72
N SER A 228 -2.12 -4.80 -17.45
CA SER A 228 -2.99 -5.83 -16.87
C SER A 228 -2.22 -6.89 -16.08
N ASP A 229 -1.06 -7.34 -16.58
CA ASP A 229 -0.23 -8.28 -15.82
C ASP A 229 0.36 -7.63 -14.56
N LEU A 230 0.80 -6.37 -14.66
CA LEU A 230 1.31 -5.60 -13.53
C LEU A 230 0.26 -5.43 -12.44
N GLU A 231 -0.94 -4.95 -12.81
CA GLU A 231 -2.07 -4.75 -11.90
C GLU A 231 -2.41 -6.02 -11.14
N ARG A 232 -2.58 -7.13 -11.87
CA ARG A 232 -2.92 -8.43 -11.31
C ARG A 232 -1.86 -8.88 -10.28
N ARG A 233 -0.58 -8.83 -10.63
CA ARG A 233 0.52 -9.25 -9.75
C ARG A 233 0.66 -8.36 -8.52
N VAL A 234 0.52 -7.05 -8.67
CA VAL A 234 0.56 -6.10 -7.55
C VAL A 234 -0.61 -6.35 -6.60
N LEU A 235 -1.81 -6.59 -7.13
CA LEU A 235 -3.00 -6.89 -6.34
C LEU A 235 -2.85 -8.23 -5.59
N GLU A 236 -2.41 -9.28 -6.28
CA GLU A 236 -2.13 -10.59 -5.68
C GLU A 236 -1.11 -10.49 -4.54
N LEU A 237 0.02 -9.82 -4.79
CA LEU A 237 1.08 -9.63 -3.79
C LEU A 237 0.56 -8.85 -2.58
N THR A 238 -0.08 -7.70 -2.80
CA THR A 238 -0.60 -6.83 -1.73
C THR A 238 -1.61 -7.59 -0.87
N THR A 239 -2.53 -8.31 -1.50
CA THR A 239 -3.58 -9.06 -0.80
C THR A 239 -2.97 -10.19 0.03
N THR A 240 -1.99 -10.90 -0.53
CA THR A 240 -1.30 -12.00 0.14
C THR A 240 -0.44 -11.51 1.29
N GLN A 241 0.31 -10.43 1.10
CA GLN A 241 1.10 -9.79 2.15
C GLN A 241 0.21 -9.33 3.30
N GLU A 242 -0.94 -8.71 3.03
CA GLU A 242 -1.87 -8.32 4.09
C GLU A 242 -2.42 -9.53 4.85
N ALA A 243 -2.85 -10.56 4.13
CA ALA A 243 -3.40 -11.77 4.73
C ALA A 243 -2.37 -12.52 5.61
N CYS A 244 -1.08 -12.43 5.27
CA CYS A 244 -0.01 -13.13 5.98
C CYS A 244 0.68 -12.27 7.05
N PHE A 245 1.17 -11.09 6.69
CA PHE A 245 2.00 -10.27 7.55
C PHE A 245 1.22 -9.56 8.65
N VAL A 246 0.01 -9.06 8.37
CA VAL A 246 -0.79 -8.38 9.40
C VAL A 246 -1.03 -9.27 10.62
N PRO A 247 -1.58 -10.50 10.49
CA PRO A 247 -1.78 -11.36 11.65
C PRO A 247 -0.46 -11.82 12.28
N LEU A 248 0.55 -12.13 11.46
CA LEU A 248 1.83 -12.60 11.98
C LEU A 248 2.56 -11.53 12.80
N VAL A 249 2.70 -10.32 12.26
CA VAL A 249 3.31 -9.19 12.97
C VAL A 249 2.56 -8.90 14.27
N SER A 250 1.23 -8.92 14.24
CA SER A 250 0.42 -8.71 15.45
C SER A 250 0.64 -9.79 16.52
N ALA A 251 1.00 -11.01 16.11
CA ALA A 251 1.19 -12.15 17.00
C ALA A 251 2.62 -12.26 17.56
N TYR A 252 3.62 -11.79 16.83
CA TYR A 252 5.03 -11.93 17.19
C TYR A 252 5.70 -10.64 17.66
N VAL A 253 5.15 -9.48 17.28
CA VAL A 253 5.81 -8.21 17.49
C VAL A 253 4.98 -7.33 18.41
N SER A 254 5.57 -6.92 19.54
CA SER A 254 4.92 -6.04 20.49
C SER A 254 4.54 -4.69 19.86
N ALA A 255 3.48 -4.07 20.37
CA ALA A 255 3.05 -2.74 19.95
C ALA A 255 4.17 -1.68 20.07
N ALA A 256 5.05 -1.80 21.07
CA ALA A 256 6.17 -0.89 21.25
C ALA A 256 7.18 -0.98 20.10
N GLU A 257 7.51 -2.19 19.67
CA GLU A 257 8.46 -2.42 18.57
C GLU A 257 7.86 -2.02 17.21
N GLN A 258 6.58 -2.29 16.97
CA GLN A 258 5.88 -1.81 15.77
C GLN A 258 5.89 -0.27 15.68
N ARG A 259 5.70 0.44 16.79
CA ARG A 259 5.78 1.91 16.83
C ARG A 259 7.19 2.41 16.51
N ARG A 260 8.23 1.77 17.07
CA ARG A 260 9.64 2.11 16.74
C ARG A 260 9.92 1.95 15.25
N PHE A 261 9.43 0.87 14.64
CA PHE A 261 9.52 0.67 13.20
C PHE A 261 8.82 1.80 12.43
N ASN A 262 7.59 2.17 12.81
CA ASN A 262 6.89 3.29 12.18
C ASN A 262 7.68 4.61 12.24
N PHE A 263 8.32 4.93 13.37
CA PHE A 263 9.17 6.12 13.46
C PHE A 263 10.31 6.07 12.45
N LYS A 264 10.96 4.91 12.33
CA LYS A 264 12.04 4.71 11.36
C LYS A 264 11.57 4.95 9.92
N VAL A 265 10.40 4.44 9.53
CA VAL A 265 9.82 4.63 8.19
C VAL A 265 9.45 6.10 7.93
N ILE A 266 8.86 6.79 8.91
CA ILE A 266 8.51 8.21 8.76
C ILE A 266 9.77 9.04 8.56
N SER A 267 10.83 8.76 9.34
CA SER A 267 12.12 9.44 9.20
C SER A 267 12.76 9.20 7.84
N SER A 268 12.61 8.02 7.22
CA SER A 268 13.19 7.73 5.90
C SER A 268 12.43 8.33 4.72
N LEU A 269 11.12 8.61 4.85
CA LEU A 269 10.29 9.11 3.74
C LEU A 269 10.52 10.59 3.39
N GLY A 270 10.98 11.39 4.35
CA GLY A 270 11.15 12.83 4.20
C GLY A 270 9.83 13.63 4.21
N ILE A 271 9.92 14.90 4.59
CA ILE A 271 8.74 15.75 4.89
C ILE A 271 7.95 16.15 3.63
N LEU A 272 8.63 16.38 2.50
CA LEU A 272 7.96 16.90 1.30
C LEU A 272 7.14 15.83 0.59
N LYS A 273 7.69 14.62 0.45
CA LYS A 273 7.03 13.49 -0.20
C LYS A 273 5.85 12.94 0.62
N SER A 274 5.91 13.04 1.95
CA SER A 274 4.86 12.53 2.84
C SER A 274 3.48 13.14 2.59
N ARG A 275 3.41 14.40 2.13
CA ARG A 275 2.13 15.07 1.81
C ARG A 275 1.35 14.33 0.72
N VAL A 276 2.03 13.96 -0.36
CA VAL A 276 1.41 13.24 -1.48
C VAL A 276 1.04 11.82 -1.05
N PHE A 277 1.87 11.15 -0.24
CA PHE A 277 1.53 9.84 0.33
C PHE A 277 0.31 9.89 1.24
N LEU A 278 0.18 10.88 2.12
CA LEU A 278 -0.99 11.02 3.00
C LEU A 278 -2.29 11.19 2.19
N VAL A 279 -2.26 11.99 1.12
CA VAL A 279 -3.39 12.09 0.20
C VAL A 279 -3.66 10.73 -0.46
N SER A 280 -2.62 10.07 -0.97
CA SER A 280 -2.75 8.75 -1.60
C SER A 280 -3.41 7.74 -0.66
N PHE A 281 -2.97 7.69 0.60
CA PHE A 281 -3.51 6.78 1.61
C PHE A 281 -4.97 7.06 1.90
N ALA A 282 -5.33 8.34 2.10
CA ALA A 282 -6.71 8.76 2.33
C ALA A 282 -7.63 8.38 1.15
N GLU A 283 -7.17 8.57 -0.08
CA GLU A 283 -7.92 8.17 -1.27
C GLU A 283 -8.06 6.64 -1.41
N THR A 284 -7.07 5.88 -0.97
CA THR A 284 -7.07 4.42 -1.07
C THR A 284 -8.03 3.75 -0.09
N ILE A 285 -8.18 4.32 1.10
CA ILE A 285 -9.05 3.77 2.14
C ILE A 285 -10.48 4.32 2.09
N LYS A 286 -10.76 5.24 1.16
CA LYS A 286 -12.06 5.89 1.03
C LYS A 286 -13.17 4.84 0.84
N GLY A 287 -14.19 4.90 1.69
CA GLY A 287 -15.31 3.95 1.71
C GLY A 287 -15.09 2.74 2.64
N ASP A 288 -13.88 2.51 3.15
CA ASP A 288 -13.60 1.54 4.21
C ASP A 288 -13.64 2.24 5.57
N LYS A 289 -14.80 2.23 6.23
CA LYS A 289 -15.02 2.92 7.51
C LYS A 289 -14.03 2.50 8.60
N GLY A 290 -13.55 1.24 8.58
CA GLY A 290 -12.60 0.73 9.55
C GLY A 290 -11.21 1.36 9.35
N GLU A 291 -10.73 1.35 8.10
CA GLU A 291 -9.45 1.96 7.76
C GLU A 291 -9.49 3.49 7.88
N GLU A 292 -10.60 4.15 7.52
CA GLU A 292 -10.78 5.59 7.71
C GLU A 292 -10.74 5.98 9.20
N ALA A 293 -11.27 5.15 10.10
CA ALA A 293 -11.16 5.37 11.54
C ALA A 293 -9.70 5.26 11.99
N LEU A 294 -8.99 4.21 11.57
CA LEU A 294 -7.56 4.02 11.86
C LEU A 294 -6.71 5.16 11.33
N TYR A 295 -7.01 5.67 10.13
CA TYR A 295 -6.34 6.83 9.55
C TYR A 295 -6.54 8.09 10.39
N ARG A 296 -7.78 8.36 10.81
CA ARG A 296 -8.09 9.52 11.66
C ARG A 296 -7.48 9.43 13.06
N GLU A 297 -7.27 8.23 13.58
CA GLU A 297 -6.63 8.00 14.87
C GLU A 297 -5.10 8.16 14.79
N ASN A 298 -4.47 7.64 13.72
CA ASN A 298 -3.01 7.57 13.62
C ASN A 298 -2.36 8.79 12.95
N ILE A 299 -3.10 9.55 12.14
CA ILE A 299 -2.57 10.74 11.47
C ILE A 299 -2.81 11.99 12.34
N PRO A 300 -1.86 12.94 12.45
CA PRO A 300 -2.07 14.18 13.20
C PRO A 300 -3.22 15.02 12.63
N LYS A 301 -4.02 15.67 13.49
CA LYS A 301 -5.20 16.47 13.08
C LYS A 301 -4.86 17.60 12.11
N VAL A 302 -3.72 18.26 12.30
CA VAL A 302 -3.26 19.32 11.37
C VAL A 302 -3.00 18.77 9.98
N ALA A 303 -2.34 17.60 9.88
CA ALA A 303 -2.14 16.95 8.59
C ALA A 303 -3.47 16.52 7.96
N GLN A 304 -4.40 15.95 8.74
CA GLN A 304 -5.75 15.62 8.27
C GLN A 304 -6.46 16.85 7.66
N ALA A 305 -6.41 18.00 8.32
CA ALA A 305 -7.02 19.24 7.85
C ALA A 305 -6.40 19.76 6.53
N LEU A 306 -5.13 19.45 6.28
CA LEU A 306 -4.42 19.87 5.06
C LEU A 306 -4.59 18.90 3.88
N VAL A 307 -5.03 17.65 4.11
CA VAL A 307 -5.23 16.65 3.06
C VAL A 307 -6.06 17.20 1.87
N PRO A 308 -7.21 17.89 2.06
CA PRO A 308 -7.97 18.42 0.93
C PRO A 308 -7.20 19.44 0.09
N ARG A 309 -6.37 20.28 0.73
CA ARG A 309 -5.54 21.26 0.03
C ARG A 309 -4.39 20.58 -0.72
N TRP A 310 -3.70 19.64 -0.08
CA TRP A 310 -2.63 18.88 -0.72
C TRP A 310 -3.14 18.02 -1.87
N ARG A 311 -4.37 17.51 -1.77
CA ARG A 311 -5.04 16.79 -2.85
C ARG A 311 -5.09 17.66 -4.11
N LYS A 312 -5.68 18.84 -4.00
CA LYS A 312 -5.83 19.78 -5.13
C LYS A 312 -4.50 20.29 -5.68
N GLN A 313 -3.56 20.63 -4.79
CA GLN A 313 -2.33 21.33 -5.18
C GLN A 313 -1.20 20.39 -5.62
N LEU A 314 -1.14 19.17 -5.08
CA LEU A 314 0.03 18.30 -5.22
C LEU A 314 -0.31 16.94 -5.83
N TYR A 315 -1.45 16.35 -5.46
CA TYR A 315 -1.81 14.99 -5.87
C TYR A 315 -2.53 14.97 -7.21
N GLU A 316 -3.66 15.69 -7.34
CA GLU A 316 -4.48 15.70 -8.55
C GLU A 316 -3.70 16.06 -9.82
N PRO A 317 -2.83 17.10 -9.83
CA PRO A 317 -2.03 17.42 -11.02
C PRO A 317 -1.12 16.28 -11.47
N LYS A 318 -0.72 15.40 -10.54
CA LYS A 318 0.16 14.25 -10.82
C LYS A 318 -0.61 12.99 -11.21
N THR A 319 -1.89 12.89 -10.84
CA THR A 319 -2.68 11.68 -11.07
C THR A 319 -3.80 11.85 -12.07
N GLN A 320 -4.03 13.06 -12.60
CA GLN A 320 -5.06 13.31 -13.61
C GLN A 320 -4.89 12.41 -14.85
N CYS A 321 -3.65 12.06 -15.20
CA CYS A 321 -3.33 11.14 -16.29
C CYS A 321 -3.87 9.71 -16.06
N LEU A 322 -4.18 9.35 -14.82
CA LEU A 322 -4.74 8.05 -14.43
C LEU A 322 -6.28 8.06 -14.34
N GLU A 323 -6.94 9.21 -14.49
CA GLU A 323 -8.39 9.32 -14.45
C GLU A 323 -9.01 9.15 -15.85
N PRO A 324 -10.18 8.50 -16.01
CA PRO A 324 -10.84 8.34 -17.32
C PRO A 324 -11.08 9.68 -18.02
N ARG A 325 -11.05 9.71 -19.37
CA ARG A 325 -11.39 10.94 -20.11
C ARG A 325 -12.87 11.27 -19.92
N GLY A 326 -13.18 12.49 -19.46
CA GLY A 326 -14.54 13.03 -19.42
C GLY A 326 -15.31 12.86 -18.10
N VAL A 327 -14.62 12.70 -16.97
CA VAL A 327 -15.20 12.78 -15.61
C VAL A 327 -14.98 14.16 -15.01
#